data_AF-A0A944GPF4-F1
#
_entry.id   AF-A0A944GPF4-F1
#
_cell.length_a   1.000
_cell.length_b   1.000
_cell.length_c   1.000
_cell.angle_alpha   90.00
_cell.angle_beta   90.00
_cell.angle_gamma   90.00
#
_symmetry.space_group_name_H-M   'P 1'
#
loop_
_entity.id
_entity.type
_entity.pdbx_description
1 polymer ?
#
loop_
_entity_poly.entity_id
_entity_poly.type
_entity_poly.pdbx_seq_one_letter_code
_entity_poly.pdbx_strand_id
1 'polypeptide(L)'
;MPTIRLLDKSVAELIAAGEVIERPSSVIKELIENSIDAGARHITVEIKNGGISYMRITDDGCGIAFDEMPTAFLRHATSKIRTDKDLA
;
A
#
# COMPACT_ATOMS: atom_id res chain seq x y z
N MET A 1 -36.90 -3.70 21.70
CA MET A 1 -35.46 -3.39 21.74
C MET A 1 -34.77 -4.24 20.67
N PRO A 2 -33.90 -3.68 19.82
CA PRO A 2 -33.19 -4.48 18.83
C PRO A 2 -32.21 -5.43 19.53
N THR A 3 -32.14 -6.66 19.05
CA THR A 3 -31.27 -7.71 19.59
C THR A 3 -29.89 -7.61 18.93
N ILE A 4 -28.83 -7.53 19.74
CA ILE A 4 -27.45 -7.52 19.23
C ILE A 4 -27.14 -8.88 18.61
N ARG A 5 -26.56 -8.89 17.41
CA ARG A 5 -26.13 -10.10 16.70
C ARG A 5 -24.67 -10.00 16.32
N LEU A 6 -23.94 -11.09 16.52
CA LEU A 6 -22.59 -11.24 16.00
C LEU A 6 -22.67 -11.43 14.48
N LEU A 7 -21.85 -10.70 13.74
CA LEU A 7 -21.77 -10.83 12.29
C LEU A 7 -20.97 -12.08 11.91
N ASP A 8 -21.36 -12.70 10.80
CA ASP A 8 -20.52 -13.70 10.15
C ASP A 8 -19.21 -13.05 9.70
N LYS A 9 -18.13 -13.83 9.76
CA LYS A 9 -16.76 -13.37 9.46
C LYS A 9 -16.66 -12.70 8.09
N SER A 10 -17.29 -13.26 7.06
CA SER A 10 -17.31 -12.70 5.71
C SER A 10 -18.00 -11.33 5.65
N VAL A 11 -19.06 -11.13 6.44
CA VAL A 11 -19.77 -9.84 6.51
C VAL A 11 -18.94 -8.81 7.28
N ALA A 12 -18.29 -9.22 8.37
CA ALA A 12 -17.35 -8.36 9.08
C ALA A 12 -16.15 -7.96 8.21
N GLU A 13 -15.62 -8.88 7.40
CA GLU A 13 -14.54 -8.61 6.44
C GLU A 13 -14.99 -7.67 5.31
N LEU A 14 -16.23 -7.79 4.83
CA LEU A 14 -16.81 -6.85 3.85
C LEU A 14 -17.00 -5.45 4.43
N ILE A 15 -17.34 -5.34 5.72
CA ILE A 15 -17.42 -4.05 6.41
C ILE A 15 -16.01 -3.46 6.58
N ALA A 16 -15.02 -4.27 6.97
CA ALA A 16 -13.63 -3.83 7.06
C ALA A 16 -13.09 -3.38 5.68
N ALA A 17 -13.47 -4.05 4.59
CA ALA A 17 -13.17 -3.61 3.23
C ALA A 17 -13.91 -2.32 2.82
N GLY A 18 -15.06 -2.03 3.44
CA GLY A 18 -15.84 -0.80 3.25
C GLY A 18 -15.34 0.39 4.08
N GLU A 19 -14.68 0.15 5.21
CA GLU A 19 -13.98 1.19 6.00
C GLU A 19 -12.56 1.43 5.48
N VAL A 20 -11.90 0.38 4.98
CA VAL A 20 -10.65 0.41 4.21
C VAL A 20 -10.99 0.44 2.71
N ILE A 21 -11.83 1.38 2.27
CA ILE A 21 -11.93 1.67 0.84
C ILE A 21 -10.62 2.33 0.43
N GLU A 22 -9.68 1.52 -0.05
CA GLU A 22 -8.49 1.97 -0.75
C GLU A 22 -8.93 2.68 -2.03
N ARG A 23 -9.13 3.99 -1.94
CA ARG A 23 -9.31 4.82 -3.11
C ARG A 23 -8.05 4.67 -3.98
N PRO A 24 -8.15 4.67 -5.32
CA PRO A 24 -6.98 4.62 -6.20
C PRO A 24 -5.91 5.67 -5.83
N SER A 25 -6.34 6.83 -5.34
CA SER A 25 -5.45 7.87 -4.82
C SER A 25 -4.57 7.41 -3.64
N SER A 26 -5.07 6.55 -2.75
CA SER A 26 -4.31 6.00 -1.62
C SER A 26 -3.20 5.09 -2.13
N VAL A 27 -3.51 4.20 -3.09
CA VAL A 27 -2.49 3.32 -3.71
C VAL A 27 -1.41 4.16 -4.38
N ILE A 28 -1.81 5.20 -5.13
CA ILE A 28 -0.87 6.12 -5.78
C ILE A 28 0.01 6.85 -4.75
N LYS A 29 -0.58 7.34 -3.66
CA LYS A 29 0.15 8.00 -2.56
C LYS A 29 1.26 7.08 -2.03
N GLU A 30 0.91 5.85 -1.64
CA GLU A 30 1.86 4.92 -1.04
C GLU A 30 3.01 4.55 -2.01
N LEU A 31 2.71 4.37 -3.30
CA LEU A 31 3.73 4.07 -4.31
C LEU A 31 4.66 5.26 -4.58
N ILE A 32 4.13 6.49 -4.56
CA ILE A 32 4.94 7.71 -4.66
C ILE A 32 5.82 7.87 -3.42
N GLU A 33 5.30 7.64 -2.21
CA GLU A 33 6.08 7.69 -0.98
C GLU A 33 7.23 6.68 -0.99
N ASN A 34 6.98 5.45 -1.45
CA ASN A 34 8.04 4.46 -1.64
C ASN A 34 9.10 4.90 -2.67
N SER A 35 8.69 5.59 -3.74
CA SER A 35 9.63 6.13 -4.74
C SER A 35 10.51 7.24 -4.13
N ILE A 36 9.93 8.10 -3.29
CA ILE A 36 10.64 9.16 -2.57
C ILE A 36 11.64 8.54 -1.58
N ASP A 37 11.21 7.53 -0.83
CA ASP A 37 12.08 6.82 0.13
C ASP A 37 13.24 6.10 -0.57
N ALA A 38 13.05 5.66 -1.82
CA ALA A 38 14.11 5.11 -2.67
C ALA A 38 15.06 6.20 -3.24
N GLY A 39 14.83 7.47 -2.92
CA GLY A 39 15.65 8.60 -3.34
C GLY A 39 15.44 9.03 -4.79
N ALA A 40 14.31 8.67 -5.41
CA ALA A 40 13.99 9.04 -6.78
C ALA A 40 13.95 10.57 -6.96
N ARG A 41 14.47 11.04 -8.10
CA ARG A 41 14.43 12.45 -8.52
C ARG A 41 13.36 12.68 -9.58
N HIS A 42 13.03 11.64 -10.34
CA HIS A 42 12.00 11.66 -11.37
C HIS A 42 11.03 10.53 -11.10
N ILE A 43 9.76 10.89 -10.93
CA ILE A 43 8.67 9.94 -10.74
C ILE A 43 7.62 10.25 -11.80
N THR A 44 7.37 9.29 -12.68
CA THR A 44 6.32 9.36 -13.70
C THR A 44 5.11 8.58 -13.23
N VAL A 45 3.94 9.23 -13.27
CA VAL A 45 2.66 8.64 -12.87
C VAL A 45 1.70 8.64 -14.05
N GLU A 46 1.20 7.47 -14.41
CA GLU A 46 0.24 7.29 -15.49
C GLU A 46 -1.01 6.58 -14.98
N ILE A 47 -2.17 7.17 -15.28
CA ILE A 47 -3.45 6.75 -14.75
C ILE A 47 -4.46 6.70 -15.90
N LYS A 48 -5.33 5.69 -15.90
CA LYS A 48 -6.52 5.66 -16.78
C LYS A 48 -7.77 5.40 -15.96
N ASN A 49 -8.91 5.95 -16.40
CA ASN A 49 -10.23 5.77 -15.79
C ASN A 49 -10.22 5.96 -14.25
N GLY A 50 -9.61 7.05 -13.79
CA GLY A 50 -9.53 7.35 -12.35
C GLY A 50 -8.65 6.40 -11.53
N GLY A 51 -7.82 5.57 -12.17
CA GLY A 51 -6.92 4.62 -11.53
C GLY A 51 -7.53 3.24 -11.27
N ILE A 52 -8.80 3.04 -11.66
CA ILE A 52 -9.47 1.76 -11.45
C ILE A 52 -8.97 0.71 -12.45
N SER A 53 -8.76 1.11 -13.71
CA SER A 53 -8.34 0.17 -14.75
C SER A 53 -6.82 0.10 -14.95
N TYR A 54 -6.10 1.16 -14.58
CA TYR A 54 -4.66 1.24 -14.77
C TYR A 54 -4.04 2.33 -13.91
N MET A 55 -2.96 1.95 -13.22
CA MET A 55 -2.03 2.83 -12.54
C MET A 55 -0.62 2.31 -12.81
N ARG A 56 0.29 3.19 -13.23
CA ARG A 56 1.72 2.92 -13.34
C ARG A 56 2.49 4.06 -12.69
N ILE A 57 3.38 3.69 -11.78
CA ILE A 57 4.36 4.57 -11.17
C ILE A 57 5.72 4.05 -11.65
N THR A 58 6.56 4.95 -12.16
CA THR A 58 7.90 4.64 -12.62
C THR A 58 8.85 5.67 -12.06
N ASP A 59 9.85 5.22 -11.34
CA ASP A 59 10.83 6.07 -10.67
C ASP A 59 12.27 5.72 -11.09
N ASP A 60 13.19 6.64 -10.82
CA ASP A 60 14.63 6.48 -11.01
C ASP A 60 15.38 6.27 -9.67
N GLY A 61 14.71 5.70 -8.67
CA GLY A 61 15.25 5.42 -7.35
C GLY A 61 16.26 4.27 -7.33
N CYS A 62 16.70 3.89 -6.14
CA CYS A 62 17.70 2.83 -5.95
C CYS A 62 17.23 1.42 -6.35
N GLY A 63 15.92 1.21 -6.53
CA GLY A 63 15.33 -0.07 -6.89
C GLY A 63 15.30 -1.08 -5.73
N ILE A 64 14.95 -2.32 -6.06
CA ILE A 64 14.89 -3.46 -5.13
C ILE A 64 15.86 -4.52 -5.66
N ALA A 65 16.73 -5.06 -4.81
CA ALA A 65 17.63 -6.14 -5.21
C ALA A 65 16.82 -7.40 -5.57
N PHE A 66 17.28 -8.15 -6.57
CA PHE A 66 16.51 -9.27 -7.14
C PHE A 66 16.17 -10.36 -6.10
N ASP A 67 17.10 -10.64 -5.20
CA ASP A 67 16.97 -11.59 -4.10
C ASP A 67 16.06 -11.09 -2.96
N GLU A 68 15.89 -9.78 -2.83
CA GLU A 68 14.95 -9.16 -1.88
C GLU A 68 13.51 -9.10 -2.40
N MET A 69 13.30 -9.28 -3.70
CA MET A 69 11.97 -9.19 -4.34
C MET A 69 10.92 -10.05 -3.61
N PRO A 70 11.14 -11.34 -3.33
CA PRO A 70 10.14 -12.15 -2.63
C PRO A 70 9.79 -11.59 -1.24
N THR A 71 10.78 -11.06 -0.52
CA THR A 71 10.64 -10.51 0.83
C THR A 71 9.87 -9.18 0.82
N ALA A 72 10.07 -8.35 -0.21
CA ALA A 72 9.40 -7.05 -0.34
C ALA A 72 7.87 -7.16 -0.42
N PHE A 73 7.33 -8.32 -0.83
CA PHE A 73 5.89 -8.59 -0.87
C PHE A 73 5.34 -9.32 0.36
N LEU A 74 6.17 -9.65 1.35
CA LEU A 74 5.72 -10.24 2.60
C LEU A 74 5.11 -9.19 3.52
N ARG A 75 4.09 -9.59 4.29
CA ARG A 75 3.56 -8.74 5.36
C ARG A 75 4.62 -8.56 6.43
N HIS A 76 4.67 -7.36 7.02
CA HIS A 76 5.61 -6.98 8.08
C HIS A 76 7.09 -7.03 7.68
N ALA A 77 7.39 -6.94 6.37
CA ALA A 77 8.75 -6.75 5.86
C ALA A 77 8.95 -5.28 5.47
N THR A 78 10.08 -4.68 5.87
CA THR A 78 10.43 -3.30 5.52
C THR A 78 11.94 -3.08 5.68
N SER A 79 12.50 -2.21 4.83
CA SER A 79 13.88 -1.73 4.94
C SER A 79 14.01 -0.45 5.79
N LYS A 80 12.87 0.15 6.19
CA LYS A 80 12.82 1.51 6.78
C LYS A 80 13.01 1.52 8.30
N ILE A 81 12.59 0.47 8.99
CA ILE A 81 12.63 0.38 10.47
C ILE A 81 13.11 -1.00 10.91
N ARG A 82 13.79 -1.06 12.06
CA ARG A 82 14.33 -2.32 12.63
C ARG A 82 13.88 -2.55 14.06
N THR A 83 13.60 -1.47 14.79
CA THR A 83 13.26 -1.50 16.20
C THR A 83 12.08 -0.59 16.51
N ASP A 84 11.47 -0.78 17.68
CA ASP A 84 10.41 0.07 18.21
C ASP A 84 10.84 1.55 18.32
N LYS A 85 12.13 1.81 18.54
CA LYS A 85 12.70 3.15 18.60
C LYS A 85 12.69 3.90 17.27
N ASP A 86 12.55 3.19 16.15
CA ASP A 86 12.51 3.80 14.81
C ASP A 86 11.12 4.34 14.43
N LEU A 87 10.10 4.15 15.29
CA LEU A 87 8.71 4.58 15.07
C LEU A 87 8.41 6.01 15.57
N ALA A 88 9.43 6.78 15.93
CA ALA A 88 9.31 8.08 16.61
C ALA A 88 8.70 9.19 15.75
#